data_AF-A0A8E3APX7-F1
#
_entry.id   AF-A0A8E3APX7-F1
#
_cell.length_a   1.000
_cell.length_b   1.000
_cell.length_c   1.000
_cell.angle_alpha   90.00
_cell.angle_beta   90.00
_cell.angle_gamma   90.00
#
_symmetry.space_group_name_H-M   'P 1'
#
loop_
_entity.id
_entity.type
_entity.pdbx_description
1 polymer ?
#
loop_
_entity_poly.entity_id
_entity_poly.type
_entity_poly.pdbx_seq_one_letter_code
_entity_poly.pdbx_strand_id
1 'polypeptide(L)'
;MLTESSIEDIRETGRVITPAAEADKTKLGPLKDLPGRWSNDALPGRGWNIIALPFFEGPFKYRLLMNQYNEDLTFEIADTGVPNRGIETAAAGISGDQFVVALDYQQVTTQIAAADFPESGLKARNETPIHHEPGLFLHMTNKARSDEALGTFDVARLGTIPHGDSVLALGTVKKSLGIPPMSGLPVGSRLGHTVLDEVLKPVDEANRNDYVAPYRHFHHAPFKGTLAGLPDFPGFEPVDTTRLLREAIAGETVLETTVLDFDTTIESGGILNIPFVVDEANATSMRSIFWIHKVKGNSPDKPRMLLQYAQFVFLDFFPRGDGSPGLIRWPHISINTMEKVEDDPKPMYAMVRDGKFDSNVA
;
A
#
# COMPACT_ATOMS: atom_id res chain seq x y z
N MET A 1 -1.01 18.08 14.55
CA MET A 1 -2.05 18.20 15.60
C MET A 1 -3.03 19.31 15.25
N LEU A 2 -4.32 19.07 15.46
CA LEU A 2 -5.38 20.07 15.28
C LEU A 2 -5.30 21.16 16.37
N THR A 3 -5.93 22.31 16.12
CA THR A 3 -6.07 23.38 17.12
C THR A 3 -7.10 22.99 18.19
N GLU A 4 -7.00 23.54 19.41
CA GLU A 4 -7.98 23.29 20.48
C GLU A 4 -9.41 23.67 20.05
N SER A 5 -9.59 24.78 19.33
CA SER A 5 -10.90 25.19 18.80
C SER A 5 -11.46 24.17 17.79
N SER A 6 -10.62 23.55 16.97
CA SER A 6 -11.05 22.50 16.03
C SER A 6 -11.47 21.22 16.77
N ILE A 7 -10.80 20.89 17.87
CA ILE A 7 -11.15 19.72 18.69
C ILE A 7 -12.48 19.96 19.41
N GLU A 8 -12.71 21.18 19.92
CA GLU A 8 -13.97 21.55 20.58
C GLU A 8 -15.15 21.53 19.61
N ASP A 9 -15.00 22.05 18.39
CA ASP A 9 -16.02 22.00 17.34
C ASP A 9 -16.44 20.55 17.00
N ILE A 10 -15.46 19.65 16.87
CA ILE A 10 -15.70 18.22 16.66
C ILE A 10 -16.50 17.62 17.83
N ARG A 11 -16.17 18.02 19.06
CA ARG A 11 -16.83 17.54 20.28
C ARG A 11 -18.27 18.03 20.38
N GLU A 12 -18.52 19.31 20.13
CA GLU A 12 -19.85 19.92 20.19
C GLU A 12 -20.78 19.39 19.10
N THR A 13 -20.24 19.14 17.90
CA THR A 13 -21.03 18.63 16.76
C THR A 13 -21.45 17.16 16.94
N GLY A 14 -20.60 16.33 17.57
CA GLY A 14 -20.88 14.90 17.77
C GLY A 14 -20.87 14.07 16.47
N ARG A 15 -21.31 12.80 16.56
CA ARG A 15 -21.38 11.91 15.38
C ARG A 15 -22.50 12.36 14.43
N VAL A 16 -22.15 12.67 13.19
CA VAL A 16 -23.11 12.97 12.12
C VAL A 16 -22.84 12.02 10.94
N ILE A 17 -23.84 11.22 10.58
CA ILE A 17 -23.79 10.37 9.37
C ILE A 17 -24.50 11.13 8.26
N THR A 18 -23.75 11.92 7.50
CA THR A 18 -24.23 12.64 6.31
C THR A 18 -23.21 12.51 5.20
N PRO A 19 -23.61 12.60 3.92
CA PRO A 19 -22.65 12.79 2.83
C PRO A 19 -21.72 13.94 3.18
N ALA A 20 -20.43 13.72 2.97
CA ALA A 20 -19.41 14.66 3.39
C ALA A 20 -19.59 16.02 2.72
N ALA A 21 -19.38 17.11 3.46
CA ALA A 21 -19.37 18.46 2.90
C ALA A 21 -17.93 18.98 2.80
N GLU A 22 -17.68 19.96 1.92
CA GLU A 22 -16.38 20.66 1.83
C GLU A 22 -15.89 21.20 3.18
N ALA A 23 -16.81 21.60 4.08
CA ALA A 23 -16.48 22.06 5.42
C ALA A 23 -15.78 20.99 6.27
N ASP A 24 -16.09 19.70 6.07
CA ASP A 24 -15.53 18.59 6.83
C ASP A 24 -14.07 18.29 6.44
N LYS A 25 -13.61 18.75 5.27
CA LYS A 25 -12.20 18.64 4.87
C LYS A 25 -11.25 19.33 5.84
N THR A 26 -11.72 20.37 6.54
CA THR A 26 -10.94 21.08 7.56
C THR A 26 -10.63 20.22 8.79
N LYS A 27 -11.45 19.19 9.05
CA LYS A 27 -11.33 18.27 10.20
C LYS A 27 -10.39 17.09 9.93
N LEU A 28 -10.08 16.79 8.67
CA LEU A 28 -9.30 15.64 8.24
C LEU A 28 -7.81 15.69 8.63
N GLY A 29 -7.31 16.86 9.03
CA GLY A 29 -5.92 17.06 9.44
C GLY A 29 -4.94 16.61 8.34
N PRO A 30 -4.05 15.63 8.61
CA PRO A 30 -3.07 15.15 7.65
C PRO A 30 -3.68 14.36 6.48
N LEU A 31 -4.93 13.88 6.60
CA LEU A 31 -5.61 13.13 5.56
C LEU A 31 -6.34 14.02 4.55
N LYS A 32 -6.33 15.35 4.74
CA LYS A 32 -7.15 16.32 3.99
C LYS A 32 -7.01 16.28 2.46
N ASP A 33 -5.85 15.84 1.97
CA ASP A 33 -5.54 15.85 0.54
C ASP A 33 -5.98 14.53 -0.14
N LEU A 34 -6.35 13.48 0.61
CA LEU A 34 -6.73 12.15 0.11
C LEU A 34 -8.14 12.05 -0.50
N PRO A 35 -9.22 12.62 0.07
CA PRO A 35 -10.59 12.41 -0.43
C PRO A 35 -10.68 12.68 -1.93
N GLY A 36 -11.22 11.74 -2.68
CA GLY A 36 -11.13 11.74 -4.14
C GLY A 36 -10.93 10.37 -4.76
N ARG A 37 -11.00 10.31 -6.09
CA ARG A 37 -10.58 9.16 -6.89
C ARG A 37 -9.17 9.41 -7.44
N TRP A 38 -8.28 8.47 -7.18
CA TRP A 38 -6.92 8.39 -7.71
C TRP A 38 -6.85 7.25 -8.69
N SER A 39 -6.31 7.52 -9.87
CA SER A 39 -6.31 6.52 -10.95
C SER A 39 -5.07 6.60 -11.82
N ASN A 40 -4.80 5.49 -12.51
CA ASN A 40 -3.83 5.42 -13.60
C ASN A 40 -4.38 5.92 -14.95
N ASP A 41 -5.58 6.52 -15.02
CA ASP A 41 -6.16 7.05 -16.27
C ASP A 41 -5.18 7.96 -17.06
N ALA A 42 -4.56 8.93 -16.36
CA ALA A 42 -3.57 9.84 -16.95
C ALA A 42 -2.15 9.25 -16.97
N LEU A 43 -1.92 8.17 -16.21
CA LEU A 43 -0.62 7.54 -15.98
C LEU A 43 -0.73 6.01 -16.14
N PRO A 44 -1.07 5.51 -17.35
CA PRO A 44 -1.36 4.10 -17.55
C PRO A 44 -0.12 3.24 -17.32
N GLY A 45 -0.31 2.12 -16.62
CA GLY A 45 0.70 1.10 -16.37
C GLY A 45 1.81 1.54 -15.41
N ARG A 46 1.49 2.40 -14.45
CA ARG A 46 2.43 2.82 -13.39
C ARG A 46 2.32 2.01 -12.10
N GLY A 47 1.40 1.04 -12.02
CA GLY A 47 1.34 0.04 -10.95
C GLY A 47 2.22 -1.16 -11.25
N TRP A 48 3.02 -1.60 -10.27
CA TRP A 48 3.91 -2.77 -10.38
C TRP A 48 3.90 -3.57 -9.09
N ASN A 49 3.89 -4.90 -9.18
CA ASN A 49 4.12 -5.75 -8.02
C ASN A 49 5.15 -6.85 -8.30
N ILE A 50 5.79 -7.28 -7.21
CA ILE A 50 6.61 -8.49 -7.11
C ILE A 50 6.04 -9.37 -6.00
N ILE A 51 5.94 -10.68 -6.26
CA ILE A 51 5.55 -11.66 -5.25
C ILE A 51 6.25 -13.00 -5.48
N ALA A 52 6.84 -13.56 -4.43
CA ALA A 52 7.28 -14.95 -4.43
C ALA A 52 6.13 -15.84 -3.95
N LEU A 53 5.88 -16.93 -4.68
CA LEU A 53 4.76 -17.84 -4.42
C LEU A 53 5.26 -19.28 -4.31
N PRO A 54 4.77 -20.08 -3.35
CA PRO A 54 4.96 -21.52 -3.37
C PRO A 54 4.55 -22.11 -4.71
N PHE A 55 5.42 -22.94 -5.29
CA PHE A 55 5.24 -23.52 -6.62
C PHE A 55 5.91 -24.87 -6.69
N PHE A 56 5.14 -25.93 -6.49
CA PHE A 56 5.65 -27.28 -6.28
C PHE A 56 6.40 -27.85 -7.50
N GLU A 57 5.94 -27.51 -8.71
CA GLU A 57 6.47 -28.00 -9.98
C GLU A 57 7.81 -27.34 -10.34
N GLY A 58 8.13 -26.19 -9.73
CA GLY A 58 9.36 -25.46 -9.98
C GLY A 58 10.60 -26.08 -9.32
N PRO A 59 11.80 -25.87 -9.90
CA PRO A 59 13.06 -26.41 -9.37
C PRO A 59 13.41 -25.88 -7.97
N PHE A 60 12.89 -24.71 -7.58
CA PHE A 60 13.17 -24.07 -6.29
C PHE A 60 12.02 -24.20 -5.29
N LYS A 61 10.93 -24.89 -5.68
CA LYS A 61 9.66 -24.94 -4.97
C LYS A 61 8.95 -23.58 -4.82
N TYR A 62 9.47 -22.52 -5.43
CA TYR A 62 8.77 -21.24 -5.57
C TYR A 62 8.94 -20.69 -6.99
N ARG A 63 8.08 -19.72 -7.32
CA ARG A 63 8.23 -18.85 -8.49
C ARG A 63 8.18 -17.40 -8.05
N LEU A 64 8.85 -16.53 -8.81
CA LEU A 64 8.76 -15.10 -8.66
C LEU A 64 7.84 -14.56 -9.76
N LEU A 65 6.75 -13.90 -9.37
CA LEU A 65 5.79 -13.28 -10.26
C LEU A 65 5.97 -11.77 -10.21
N MET A 66 6.05 -11.17 -11.39
CA MET A 66 6.00 -9.73 -11.62
C MET A 66 4.68 -9.39 -12.31
N ASN A 67 3.97 -8.39 -11.81
CA ASN A 67 2.79 -7.85 -12.47
C ASN A 67 2.95 -6.36 -12.74
N GLN A 68 2.37 -5.91 -13.84
CA GLN A 68 2.08 -4.51 -14.12
C GLN A 68 0.55 -4.35 -14.08
N TYR A 69 0.05 -3.29 -13.47
CA TYR A 69 -1.38 -3.07 -13.31
C TYR A 69 -1.76 -1.59 -13.43
N ASN A 70 -3.05 -1.36 -13.66
CA ASN A 70 -3.73 -0.10 -13.37
C ASN A 70 -4.55 -0.25 -12.09
N GLU A 71 -4.79 0.86 -11.41
CA GLU A 71 -5.49 0.90 -10.15
C GLU A 71 -6.48 2.07 -10.11
N ASP A 72 -7.61 1.82 -9.46
CA ASP A 72 -8.50 2.84 -8.95
C ASP A 72 -8.49 2.77 -7.43
N LEU A 73 -8.10 3.88 -6.80
CA LEU A 73 -8.06 4.05 -5.36
C LEU A 73 -8.94 5.23 -4.98
N THR A 74 -10.02 4.95 -4.26
CA THR A 74 -11.03 5.96 -3.89
C THR A 74 -10.97 6.20 -2.39
N PHE A 75 -11.08 7.46 -1.97
CA PHE A 75 -11.22 7.86 -0.58
C PHE A 75 -12.46 8.71 -0.39
N GLU A 76 -13.31 8.34 0.56
CA GLU A 76 -14.54 9.04 0.91
C GLU A 76 -14.51 9.37 2.41
N ILE A 77 -15.02 10.53 2.82
CA ILE A 77 -15.13 10.84 4.25
C ILE A 77 -16.26 10.00 4.82
N ALA A 78 -15.93 9.07 5.72
CA ALA A 78 -16.91 8.15 6.32
C ALA A 78 -17.56 8.74 7.57
N ASP A 79 -16.74 9.22 8.51
CA ASP A 79 -17.20 9.79 9.77
C ASP A 79 -16.18 10.84 10.27
N THR A 80 -16.66 11.92 10.88
CA THR A 80 -15.83 12.87 11.64
C THR A 80 -16.24 12.88 13.10
N GLY A 81 -15.26 12.85 14.02
CA GLY A 81 -15.53 12.96 15.45
C GLY A 81 -16.03 11.68 16.11
N VAL A 82 -15.63 10.51 15.60
CA VAL A 82 -15.99 9.21 16.19
C VAL A 82 -15.41 9.11 17.60
N PRO A 83 -16.25 8.96 18.65
CA PRO A 83 -15.77 8.93 20.03
C PRO A 83 -15.38 7.51 20.45
N ASN A 84 -14.08 7.30 20.67
CA ASN A 84 -13.53 6.17 21.43
C ASN A 84 -13.62 6.49 22.92
N ARG A 85 -14.39 5.70 23.68
CA ARG A 85 -14.70 6.00 25.09
C ARG A 85 -13.59 5.57 26.04
N GLY A 86 -13.20 6.46 26.94
CA GLY A 86 -12.14 6.21 27.91
C GLY A 86 -12.34 6.97 29.22
N ILE A 87 -11.75 6.46 30.31
CA ILE A 87 -11.72 7.14 31.60
C ILE A 87 -10.25 7.40 31.94
N GLU A 88 -9.84 8.67 31.95
CA GLU A 88 -8.62 9.10 32.64
C GLU A 88 -9.02 9.34 34.09
N THR A 89 -8.25 8.83 35.06
CA THR A 89 -8.67 8.70 36.48
C THR A 89 -9.55 9.86 36.96
N ALA A 90 -10.76 9.53 37.46
CA ALA A 90 -11.86 10.45 37.79
C ALA A 90 -11.51 11.61 38.75
N ALA A 91 -10.32 11.61 39.35
CA ALA A 91 -9.82 12.66 40.24
C ALA A 91 -9.61 14.02 39.54
N ALA A 92 -9.50 14.07 38.21
CA ALA A 92 -9.23 15.32 37.48
C ALA A 92 -10.46 15.95 36.80
N GLY A 93 -11.60 15.25 36.70
CA GLY A 93 -12.78 15.75 35.96
C GLY A 93 -12.58 15.89 34.44
N ILE A 94 -11.51 15.31 33.88
CA ILE A 94 -11.19 15.35 32.44
C ILE A 94 -11.67 14.06 31.79
N SER A 95 -12.40 14.17 30.67
CA SER A 95 -12.81 13.00 29.89
C SER A 95 -11.61 12.26 29.30
N GLY A 96 -11.60 10.93 29.42
CA GLY A 96 -10.59 10.07 28.80
C GLY A 96 -10.85 9.76 27.33
N ASP A 97 -11.91 10.33 26.74
CA ASP A 97 -12.32 10.04 25.37
C ASP A 97 -11.29 10.49 24.31
N GLN A 98 -11.16 9.66 23.28
CA GLN A 98 -10.43 9.97 22.06
C GLN A 98 -11.43 10.19 20.91
N PHE A 99 -11.11 11.12 20.00
CA PHE A 99 -11.91 11.42 18.82
C PHE A 99 -11.12 11.10 17.56
N VAL A 100 -11.79 10.44 16.63
CA VAL A 100 -11.19 9.92 15.39
C VAL A 100 -11.95 10.45 14.19
N VAL A 101 -11.21 10.73 13.12
CA VAL A 101 -11.75 10.97 11.79
C VAL A 101 -11.47 9.74 10.94
N ALA A 102 -12.45 9.31 10.14
CA ALA A 102 -12.35 8.13 9.29
C ALA A 102 -12.61 8.49 7.82
N LEU A 103 -11.70 8.05 6.95
CA LEU A 103 -11.95 7.95 5.52
C LEU A 103 -12.21 6.48 5.17
N ASP A 104 -13.29 6.20 4.46
CA ASP A 104 -13.44 4.94 3.73
C ASP A 104 -12.46 4.96 2.55
N TYR A 105 -11.85 3.82 2.27
CA TYR A 105 -11.13 3.64 1.02
C TYR A 105 -11.45 2.32 0.36
N GLN A 106 -11.38 2.35 -0.95
CA GLN A 106 -11.47 1.15 -1.77
C GLN A 106 -10.37 1.17 -2.83
N GLN A 107 -9.60 0.09 -2.84
CA GLN A 107 -8.57 -0.18 -3.83
C GLN A 107 -9.05 -1.28 -4.79
N VAL A 108 -8.92 -1.06 -6.09
CA VAL A 108 -9.15 -2.07 -7.14
C VAL A 108 -7.98 -2.06 -8.11
N THR A 109 -7.34 -3.21 -8.33
CA THR A 109 -6.26 -3.33 -9.32
C THR A 109 -6.65 -4.26 -10.46
N THR A 110 -6.31 -3.84 -11.69
CA THR A 110 -6.53 -4.59 -12.92
C THR A 110 -5.18 -4.87 -13.58
N GLN A 111 -4.86 -6.16 -13.74
CA GLN A 111 -3.60 -6.57 -14.36
C GLN A 111 -3.56 -6.12 -15.82
N ILE A 112 -2.42 -5.60 -16.28
CA ILE A 112 -2.19 -5.29 -17.70
C ILE A 112 -1.09 -6.14 -18.33
N ALA A 113 -0.10 -6.59 -17.54
CA ALA A 113 0.91 -7.54 -17.96
C ALA A 113 1.44 -8.35 -16.77
N ALA A 114 1.91 -9.56 -17.03
CA ALA A 114 2.55 -10.40 -16.01
C ALA A 114 3.63 -11.30 -16.62
N ALA A 115 4.68 -11.55 -15.85
CA ALA A 115 5.72 -12.52 -16.15
C ALA A 115 6.14 -13.22 -14.85
N ASP A 116 6.42 -14.52 -14.92
CA ASP A 116 7.00 -15.24 -13.81
C ASP A 116 8.21 -16.07 -14.22
N PHE A 117 9.09 -16.30 -13.25
CA PHE A 117 10.22 -17.20 -13.40
C PHE A 117 10.32 -18.14 -12.19
N PRO A 118 10.52 -19.45 -12.40
CA PRO A 118 10.36 -20.16 -13.68
C PRO A 118 8.96 -19.94 -14.27
N GLU A 119 8.83 -20.06 -15.60
CA GLU A 119 7.52 -19.93 -16.24
C GLU A 119 6.58 -21.02 -15.73
N SER A 120 5.48 -20.61 -15.09
CA SER A 120 4.58 -21.55 -14.41
C SER A 120 3.34 -21.93 -15.22
N GLY A 121 2.93 -21.08 -16.16
CA GLY A 121 1.62 -21.17 -16.82
C GLY A 121 0.42 -20.80 -15.92
N LEU A 122 0.67 -20.31 -14.69
CA LEU A 122 -0.36 -20.00 -13.69
C LEU A 122 -0.64 -18.49 -13.52
N LYS A 123 0.01 -17.62 -14.31
CA LYS A 123 -0.25 -16.18 -14.28
C LYS A 123 -1.72 -15.89 -14.65
N ALA A 124 -2.34 -14.95 -13.94
CA ALA A 124 -3.67 -14.47 -14.28
C ALA A 124 -3.69 -13.90 -15.72
N ARG A 125 -4.87 -13.85 -16.33
CA ARG A 125 -5.02 -13.22 -17.66
C ARG A 125 -4.78 -11.72 -17.53
N ASN A 126 -4.32 -11.10 -18.60
CA ASN A 126 -4.31 -9.64 -18.67
C ASN A 126 -5.74 -9.12 -18.73
N GLU A 127 -5.92 -7.87 -18.32
CA GLU A 127 -7.20 -7.15 -18.28
C GLU A 127 -8.23 -7.76 -17.32
N THR A 128 -7.78 -8.53 -16.31
CA THR A 128 -8.64 -9.02 -15.24
C THR A 128 -8.36 -8.30 -13.93
N PRO A 129 -9.39 -8.01 -13.11
CA PRO A 129 -9.19 -7.61 -11.72
C PRO A 129 -8.39 -8.70 -10.98
N ILE A 130 -7.33 -8.29 -10.27
CA ILE A 130 -6.48 -9.21 -9.50
C ILE A 130 -6.46 -8.89 -8.00
N HIS A 131 -6.97 -7.72 -7.60
CA HIS A 131 -7.05 -7.33 -6.20
C HIS A 131 -8.22 -6.37 -5.97
N HIS A 132 -8.86 -6.50 -4.81
CA HIS A 132 -9.87 -5.58 -4.29
C HIS A 132 -9.69 -5.49 -2.77
N GLU A 133 -9.59 -4.29 -2.21
CA GLU A 133 -9.41 -4.09 -0.76
C GLU A 133 -10.22 -2.88 -0.30
N PRO A 134 -11.26 -3.09 0.52
CA PRO A 134 -11.91 -2.02 1.28
C PRO A 134 -11.28 -1.83 2.66
N GLY A 135 -11.43 -0.64 3.23
CA GLY A 135 -10.96 -0.38 4.60
C GLY A 135 -11.15 1.05 5.07
N LEU A 136 -10.45 1.42 6.15
CA LEU A 136 -10.48 2.77 6.70
C LEU A 136 -9.08 3.36 6.84
N PHE A 137 -8.95 4.66 6.57
CA PHE A 137 -7.85 5.47 7.07
C PHE A 137 -8.38 6.30 8.25
N LEU A 138 -7.69 6.23 9.38
CA LEU A 138 -8.05 6.94 10.60
C LEU A 138 -7.04 8.04 10.90
N HIS A 139 -7.52 9.14 11.47
CA HIS A 139 -6.71 10.15 12.13
C HIS A 139 -7.19 10.33 13.56
N MET A 140 -6.34 9.99 14.53
CA MET A 140 -6.57 10.16 15.95
C MET A 140 -6.26 11.61 16.32
N THR A 141 -7.31 12.41 16.53
CA THR A 141 -7.17 13.86 16.70
C THR A 141 -6.60 14.28 18.05
N ASN A 142 -6.69 13.40 19.04
CA ASN A 142 -6.19 13.57 20.40
C ASN A 142 -5.74 12.21 20.98
N LYS A 143 -4.99 12.27 22.09
CA LYS A 143 -4.51 11.09 22.83
C LYS A 143 -3.74 10.07 21.98
N ALA A 144 -3.12 10.53 20.89
CA ALA A 144 -2.19 9.72 20.11
C ALA A 144 -0.96 9.38 20.95
N ARG A 145 -0.48 8.15 20.85
CA ARG A 145 0.78 7.74 21.49
C ARG A 145 1.96 8.28 20.69
N SER A 146 3.05 8.54 21.39
CA SER A 146 4.31 8.96 20.77
C SER A 146 5.45 8.10 21.29
N ASP A 147 6.36 7.78 20.40
CA ASP A 147 7.64 7.17 20.69
C ASP A 147 8.75 8.16 20.30
N GLU A 148 9.83 8.21 21.08
CA GLU A 148 10.93 9.17 20.85
C GLU A 148 11.67 8.90 19.53
N ALA A 149 11.82 7.63 19.14
CA ALA A 149 12.55 7.23 17.94
C ALA A 149 11.66 7.21 16.69
N LEU A 150 10.39 6.81 16.84
CA LEU A 150 9.49 6.58 15.72
C LEU A 150 8.54 7.75 15.45
N GLY A 151 8.23 8.59 16.45
CA GLY A 151 7.34 9.74 16.36
C GLY A 151 5.94 9.48 16.91
N THR A 152 5.00 10.37 16.57
CA THR A 152 3.60 10.28 17.01
C THR A 152 2.79 9.38 16.06
N PHE A 153 2.13 8.37 16.62
CA PHE A 153 1.25 7.46 15.91
C PHE A 153 -0.17 8.01 15.89
N ASP A 154 -0.43 9.05 15.09
CA ASP A 154 -1.71 9.76 15.01
C ASP A 154 -2.57 9.39 13.79
N VAL A 155 -2.11 8.45 12.95
CA VAL A 155 -2.91 7.87 11.86
C VAL A 155 -2.92 6.34 11.92
N ALA A 156 -3.95 5.73 11.34
CA ALA A 156 -4.01 4.27 11.18
C ALA A 156 -4.63 3.88 9.83
N ARG A 157 -4.25 2.72 9.30
CA ARG A 157 -4.87 2.07 8.15
C ARG A 157 -5.43 0.72 8.59
N LEU A 158 -6.71 0.51 8.30
CA LEU A 158 -7.41 -0.76 8.47
C LEU A 158 -7.75 -1.29 7.09
N GLY A 159 -7.52 -2.58 6.82
CA GLY A 159 -7.82 -3.19 5.53
C GLY A 159 -8.36 -4.59 5.69
N THR A 160 -9.19 -5.04 4.74
CA THR A 160 -9.60 -6.44 4.64
C THR A 160 -9.37 -6.92 3.21
N ILE A 161 -8.63 -8.00 3.06
CA ILE A 161 -8.15 -8.48 1.76
C ILE A 161 -8.86 -9.81 1.45
N PRO A 162 -9.45 -9.98 0.25
CA PRO A 162 -10.22 -11.17 -0.15
C PRO A 162 -9.33 -12.42 -0.39
N HIS A 163 -8.11 -12.42 0.14
CA HIS A 163 -7.27 -13.59 0.35
C HIS A 163 -7.47 -14.20 1.75
N GLY A 164 -8.15 -13.48 2.65
CA GLY A 164 -8.46 -13.91 4.01
C GLY A 164 -7.63 -13.21 5.09
N ASP A 165 -7.18 -11.98 4.83
CA ASP A 165 -6.33 -11.20 5.72
C ASP A 165 -7.10 -9.96 6.23
N SER A 166 -6.86 -9.59 7.48
CA SER A 166 -7.33 -8.35 8.09
C SER A 166 -6.16 -7.61 8.71
N VAL A 167 -5.99 -6.34 8.34
CA VAL A 167 -4.81 -5.54 8.64
C VAL A 167 -5.16 -4.38 9.54
N LEU A 168 -4.36 -4.15 10.58
CA LEU A 168 -4.29 -2.90 11.33
C LEU A 168 -2.85 -2.41 11.34
N ALA A 169 -2.60 -1.27 10.70
CA ALA A 169 -1.30 -0.62 10.69
C ALA A 169 -1.41 0.77 11.32
N LEU A 170 -0.65 1.03 12.39
CA LEU A 170 -0.53 2.37 12.94
C LEU A 170 0.55 3.13 12.18
N GLY A 171 0.43 4.44 12.10
CA GLY A 171 1.31 5.22 11.26
C GLY A 171 1.62 6.59 11.77
N THR A 172 2.61 7.18 11.12
CA THR A 172 3.14 8.51 11.40
C THR A 172 2.97 9.41 10.19
N VAL A 173 2.88 10.71 10.43
CA VAL A 173 2.82 11.72 9.38
C VAL A 173 4.13 12.48 9.32
N LYS A 174 4.74 12.54 8.13
CA LYS A 174 6.03 13.22 7.91
C LYS A 174 5.91 14.18 6.74
N LYS A 175 6.72 15.24 6.77
CA LYS A 175 7.02 16.04 5.57
C LYS A 175 8.39 15.62 5.08
N SER A 176 8.41 14.81 4.03
CA SER A 176 9.66 14.34 3.40
C SER A 176 9.43 14.13 1.92
N LEU A 177 10.46 14.44 1.12
CA LEU A 177 10.45 14.22 -0.32
C LEU A 177 11.11 12.88 -0.72
N GLY A 178 11.80 12.20 0.20
CA GLY A 178 12.59 11.03 -0.11
C GLY A 178 11.76 9.75 -0.20
N ILE A 179 11.90 9.01 -1.31
CA ILE A 179 11.39 7.65 -1.48
C ILE A 179 12.57 6.68 -1.33
N PRO A 180 12.67 5.92 -0.22
CA PRO A 180 13.82 5.05 0.02
C PRO A 180 13.83 3.87 -0.96
N PRO A 181 15.01 3.34 -1.32
CA PRO A 181 15.10 2.07 -2.04
C PRO A 181 14.51 0.94 -1.19
N MET A 182 13.74 0.05 -1.82
CA MET A 182 13.16 -1.12 -1.15
C MET A 182 13.52 -2.38 -1.91
N SER A 183 14.12 -3.33 -1.18
CA SER A 183 14.56 -4.60 -1.73
C SER A 183 13.42 -5.63 -1.70
N GLY A 184 13.18 -6.27 -2.83
CA GLY A 184 12.28 -7.42 -2.96
C GLY A 184 12.92 -8.76 -2.60
N LEU A 185 14.20 -8.76 -2.15
CA LEU A 185 14.98 -9.97 -1.94
C LEU A 185 14.58 -10.70 -0.63
N PRO A 186 14.61 -12.05 -0.61
CA PRO A 186 14.19 -12.83 0.54
C PRO A 186 15.17 -12.70 1.72
N VAL A 187 14.64 -12.67 2.93
CA VAL A 187 15.40 -12.61 4.19
C VAL A 187 15.35 -13.98 4.88
N GLY A 188 16.52 -14.51 5.24
CA GLY A 188 16.62 -15.81 5.93
C GLY A 188 16.77 -17.03 5.04
N SER A 189 16.98 -16.82 3.74
CA SER A 189 17.34 -17.90 2.82
C SER A 189 18.69 -18.52 3.22
N ARG A 190 19.01 -19.69 2.66
CA ARG A 190 20.30 -20.38 2.86
C ARG A 190 21.54 -19.56 2.51
N LEU A 191 21.38 -18.45 1.79
CA LEU A 191 22.47 -17.56 1.40
C LEU A 191 22.72 -16.45 2.44
N GLY A 192 21.81 -16.25 3.40
CA GLY A 192 21.95 -15.24 4.45
C GLY A 192 22.22 -13.84 3.89
N HIS A 193 23.29 -13.19 4.35
CA HIS A 193 23.68 -11.84 3.91
C HIS A 193 24.22 -11.78 2.47
N THR A 194 24.53 -12.92 1.85
CA THR A 194 25.10 -12.99 0.48
C THR A 194 24.03 -13.02 -0.61
N VAL A 195 22.74 -12.99 -0.27
CA VAL A 195 21.63 -13.03 -1.25
C VAL A 195 21.80 -11.97 -2.34
N LEU A 196 22.16 -10.74 -1.97
CA LEU A 196 22.40 -9.66 -2.93
C LEU A 196 23.57 -10.01 -3.86
N ASP A 197 24.71 -10.39 -3.30
CA ASP A 197 25.90 -10.74 -4.10
C ASP A 197 25.61 -11.88 -5.09
N GLU A 198 24.81 -12.87 -4.69
CA GLU A 198 24.40 -13.95 -5.58
C GLU A 198 23.46 -13.47 -6.69
N VAL A 199 22.52 -12.57 -6.41
CA VAL A 199 21.60 -11.99 -7.42
C VAL A 199 22.35 -11.14 -8.44
N LEU A 200 23.39 -10.42 -8.03
CA LEU A 200 24.19 -9.55 -8.91
C LEU A 200 25.10 -10.33 -9.86
N LYS A 201 25.44 -11.59 -9.54
CA LYS A 201 26.26 -12.43 -10.43
C LYS A 201 25.54 -12.70 -11.76
N PRO A 202 26.28 -12.87 -12.87
CA PRO A 202 25.70 -13.24 -14.16
C PRO A 202 24.84 -14.51 -14.08
N VAL A 203 23.90 -14.66 -15.01
CA VAL A 203 23.09 -15.88 -15.14
C VAL A 203 23.99 -17.06 -15.51
N ASP A 204 23.95 -18.12 -14.70
CA ASP A 204 24.62 -19.39 -14.96
C ASP A 204 23.57 -20.48 -15.18
N GLU A 205 23.23 -20.72 -16.45
CA GLU A 205 22.24 -21.73 -16.86
C GLU A 205 22.65 -23.17 -16.48
N ALA A 206 23.93 -23.42 -16.21
CA ALA A 206 24.42 -24.72 -15.79
C ALA A 206 24.23 -24.96 -14.28
N ASN A 207 24.07 -23.89 -13.48
CA ASN A 207 23.91 -24.01 -12.03
C ASN A 207 22.47 -24.37 -11.64
N ARG A 208 22.19 -25.68 -11.61
CA ARG A 208 20.90 -26.24 -11.15
C ARG A 208 20.57 -25.96 -9.68
N ASN A 209 21.52 -25.44 -8.90
CA ASN A 209 21.36 -25.09 -7.50
C ASN A 209 21.26 -23.58 -7.27
N ASP A 210 21.03 -22.77 -8.30
CA ASP A 210 20.86 -21.32 -8.16
C ASP A 210 19.49 -20.98 -7.53
N TYR A 211 19.42 -21.04 -6.19
CA TYR A 211 18.19 -20.79 -5.45
C TYR A 211 17.62 -19.39 -5.67
N VAL A 212 18.45 -18.42 -6.08
CA VAL A 212 18.03 -17.04 -6.39
C VAL A 212 17.83 -16.79 -7.87
N ALA A 213 17.83 -17.83 -8.71
CA ALA A 213 17.66 -17.70 -10.16
C ALA A 213 16.43 -16.86 -10.56
N PRO A 214 15.25 -16.98 -9.91
CA PRO A 214 14.11 -16.09 -10.19
C PRO A 214 14.41 -14.61 -10.00
N TYR A 215 15.10 -14.25 -8.92
CA TYR A 215 15.49 -12.87 -8.65
C TYR A 215 16.57 -12.38 -9.62
N ARG A 216 17.59 -13.21 -9.85
CA ARG A 216 18.67 -12.95 -10.81
C ARG A 216 18.11 -12.72 -12.22
N HIS A 217 17.16 -13.54 -12.65
CA HIS A 217 16.50 -13.42 -13.95
C HIS A 217 15.94 -12.01 -14.15
N PHE A 218 15.11 -11.53 -13.23
CA PHE A 218 14.52 -10.19 -13.34
C PHE A 218 15.48 -9.05 -13.02
N HIS A 219 16.60 -9.30 -12.33
CA HIS A 219 17.64 -8.28 -12.17
C HIS A 219 18.39 -8.01 -13.48
N HIS A 220 18.79 -9.07 -14.20
CA HIS A 220 19.53 -8.94 -15.47
C HIS A 220 18.62 -8.68 -16.68
N ALA A 221 17.34 -9.06 -16.58
CA ALA A 221 16.30 -8.74 -17.56
C ALA A 221 15.07 -8.15 -16.84
N PRO A 222 15.13 -6.87 -16.41
CA PRO A 222 14.02 -6.20 -15.75
C PRO A 222 12.69 -6.34 -16.49
N PHE A 223 11.62 -6.57 -15.74
CA PHE A 223 10.30 -6.74 -16.29
C PHE A 223 9.79 -5.40 -16.83
N LYS A 224 9.64 -5.30 -18.16
CA LYS A 224 9.23 -4.05 -18.82
C LYS A 224 7.73 -3.91 -19.07
N GLY A 225 6.96 -4.99 -18.88
CA GLY A 225 5.52 -5.00 -19.14
C GLY A 225 5.16 -4.46 -20.53
N THR A 226 4.09 -3.68 -20.60
CA THR A 226 3.63 -2.99 -21.83
C THR A 226 4.52 -1.81 -22.24
N LEU A 227 5.50 -1.44 -21.42
CA LEU A 227 6.42 -0.32 -21.66
C LEU A 227 7.75 -0.74 -22.29
N ALA A 228 7.87 -2.00 -22.73
CA ALA A 228 9.09 -2.53 -23.35
C ALA A 228 9.57 -1.75 -24.59
N GLY A 229 8.66 -1.06 -25.29
CA GLY A 229 8.97 -0.23 -26.45
C GLY A 229 9.46 1.19 -26.13
N LEU A 230 9.42 1.63 -24.86
CA LEU A 230 9.92 2.95 -24.48
C LEU A 230 11.46 2.93 -24.42
N PRO A 231 12.14 3.84 -25.14
CA PRO A 231 13.59 4.01 -25.02
C PRO A 231 13.98 4.26 -23.57
N ASP A 232 15.09 3.66 -23.14
CA ASP A 232 15.70 3.85 -21.82
C ASP A 232 14.81 3.51 -20.60
N PHE A 233 13.63 2.91 -20.79
CA PHE A 233 12.83 2.43 -19.67
C PHE A 233 13.59 1.30 -18.95
N PRO A 234 13.92 1.49 -17.65
CA PRO A 234 14.80 0.55 -16.95
C PRO A 234 14.11 -0.77 -16.63
N GLY A 235 12.78 -0.81 -16.62
CA GLY A 235 11.99 -1.95 -16.17
C GLY A 235 11.89 -2.04 -14.64
N PHE A 236 11.00 -2.90 -14.19
CA PHE A 236 10.79 -3.23 -12.79
C PHE A 236 11.66 -4.43 -12.40
N GLU A 237 12.40 -4.32 -11.30
CA GLU A 237 13.40 -5.31 -10.90
C GLU A 237 13.46 -5.47 -9.38
N PRO A 238 13.95 -6.61 -8.85
CA PRO A 238 13.77 -6.96 -7.46
C PRO A 238 14.77 -6.34 -6.48
N VAL A 239 15.93 -5.84 -6.93
CA VAL A 239 16.93 -5.27 -6.01
C VAL A 239 16.48 -3.90 -5.49
N ASP A 240 15.85 -3.11 -6.36
CA ASP A 240 15.31 -1.79 -6.02
C ASP A 240 13.91 -1.56 -6.61
N THR A 241 12.91 -2.10 -5.91
CA THR A 241 11.51 -2.08 -6.34
C THR A 241 10.88 -0.69 -6.37
N THR A 242 11.42 0.29 -5.65
CA THR A 242 10.88 1.67 -5.62
C THR A 242 11.58 2.61 -6.61
N ARG A 243 12.48 2.09 -7.46
CA ARG A 243 13.17 2.88 -8.49
C ARG A 243 12.20 3.62 -9.40
N LEU A 244 11.15 2.95 -9.88
CA LEU A 244 10.17 3.54 -10.78
C LEU A 244 9.36 4.67 -10.13
N LEU A 245 9.17 4.66 -8.80
CA LEU A 245 8.55 5.77 -8.09
C LEU A 245 9.45 7.01 -8.10
N ARG A 246 10.74 6.83 -7.79
CA ARG A 246 11.72 7.93 -7.83
C ARG A 246 11.86 8.53 -9.23
N GLU A 247 11.92 7.70 -10.26
CA GLU A 247 12.00 8.18 -11.64
C GLU A 247 10.73 8.94 -12.06
N ALA A 248 9.54 8.46 -11.65
CA ALA A 248 8.28 9.13 -11.97
C ALA A 248 8.16 10.53 -11.35
N ILE A 249 8.69 10.75 -10.14
CA ILE A 249 8.62 12.06 -9.47
C ILE A 249 9.80 12.99 -9.83
N ALA A 250 10.91 12.45 -10.33
CA ALA A 250 12.12 13.24 -10.64
C ALA A 250 11.90 14.35 -11.70
N GLY A 251 10.92 14.17 -12.59
CA GLY A 251 10.56 15.17 -13.61
C GLY A 251 9.57 16.25 -13.14
N GLU A 252 9.03 16.13 -11.93
CA GLU A 252 7.98 17.01 -11.43
C GLU A 252 8.54 18.16 -10.57
N THR A 253 7.91 19.33 -10.65
CA THR A 253 8.18 20.42 -9.70
C THR A 253 7.30 20.25 -8.48
N VAL A 254 7.81 19.57 -7.46
CA VAL A 254 7.08 19.29 -6.21
C VAL A 254 7.00 20.54 -5.34
N LEU A 255 5.77 20.94 -4.99
CA LEU A 255 5.46 22.10 -4.13
C LEU A 255 5.36 21.69 -2.66
N GLU A 256 4.69 20.56 -2.40
CA GLU A 256 4.51 20.00 -1.06
C GLU A 256 4.42 18.47 -1.16
N THR A 257 4.85 17.77 -0.12
CA THR A 257 4.58 16.33 0.04
C THR A 257 4.19 16.02 1.48
N THR A 258 3.06 15.34 1.61
CA THR A 258 2.64 14.72 2.87
C THR A 258 2.93 13.22 2.77
N VAL A 259 3.63 12.67 3.76
CA VAL A 259 3.95 11.24 3.82
C VAL A 259 3.16 10.60 4.95
N LEU A 260 2.41 9.56 4.62
CA LEU A 260 1.76 8.68 5.59
C LEU A 260 2.51 7.35 5.61
N ASP A 261 3.08 6.99 6.75
CA ASP A 261 3.95 5.81 6.92
C ASP A 261 3.31 4.88 7.95
N PHE A 262 2.63 3.83 7.47
CA PHE A 262 1.90 2.87 8.29
C PHE A 262 2.68 1.57 8.43
N ASP A 263 2.69 1.00 9.63
CA ASP A 263 3.43 -0.22 9.96
C ASP A 263 2.62 -1.08 10.95
N THR A 264 2.43 -2.36 10.62
CA THR A 264 1.70 -3.31 11.46
C THR A 264 2.51 -3.76 12.68
N THR A 265 3.79 -3.43 12.77
CA THR A 265 4.65 -3.82 13.90
C THR A 265 4.63 -2.80 15.05
N ILE A 266 3.99 -1.64 14.84
CA ILE A 266 3.86 -0.59 15.84
C ILE A 266 2.71 -0.92 16.80
N GLU A 267 3.03 -0.95 18.10
CA GLU A 267 2.09 -1.11 19.22
C GLU A 267 1.16 -2.33 19.04
N SER A 268 -0.14 -2.08 18.84
CA SER A 268 -1.18 -3.10 18.68
C SER A 268 -1.51 -3.39 17.21
N GLY A 269 -0.69 -2.91 16.28
CA GLY A 269 -0.79 -3.29 14.88
C GLY A 269 -0.64 -4.79 14.67
N GLY A 270 -1.10 -5.27 13.53
CA GLY A 270 -0.94 -6.68 13.16
C GLY A 270 -1.72 -7.06 11.91
N ILE A 271 -1.57 -8.33 11.54
CA ILE A 271 -2.34 -8.97 10.49
C ILE A 271 -2.98 -10.23 11.08
N LEU A 272 -4.27 -10.42 10.86
CA LEU A 272 -4.99 -11.64 11.20
C LEU A 272 -5.38 -12.37 9.92
N ASN A 273 -5.02 -13.66 9.85
CA ASN A 273 -5.12 -14.46 8.63
C ASN A 273 -6.01 -15.68 8.85
N ILE A 274 -6.72 -16.11 7.81
CA ILE A 274 -7.40 -17.42 7.80
C ILE A 274 -6.38 -18.57 7.85
N PRO A 275 -6.76 -19.77 8.33
CA PRO A 275 -5.81 -20.86 8.55
C PRO A 275 -4.96 -21.24 7.34
N PHE A 276 -5.53 -21.30 6.14
CA PHE A 276 -4.78 -21.66 4.93
C PHE A 276 -3.62 -20.70 4.65
N VAL A 277 -3.84 -19.39 4.82
CA VAL A 277 -2.78 -18.38 4.65
C VAL A 277 -1.69 -18.59 5.69
N VAL A 278 -2.06 -18.87 6.94
CA VAL A 278 -1.10 -19.16 8.02
C VAL A 278 -0.23 -20.37 7.71
N ASP A 279 -0.81 -21.42 7.12
CA ASP A 279 -0.13 -22.68 6.87
C ASP A 279 0.81 -22.64 5.65
N GLU A 280 0.46 -21.87 4.61
CA GLU A 280 1.14 -21.94 3.30
C GLU A 280 2.03 -20.75 2.98
N ALA A 281 1.57 -19.51 3.23
CA ALA A 281 2.29 -18.27 2.90
C ALA A 281 1.83 -17.14 3.81
N ASN A 282 2.22 -17.20 5.08
CA ASN A 282 1.65 -16.38 6.14
C ASN A 282 2.03 -14.90 5.97
N ALA A 283 1.05 -14.01 5.82
CA ALA A 283 1.29 -12.57 5.86
C ALA A 283 1.58 -12.11 7.30
N THR A 284 2.85 -11.88 7.63
CA THR A 284 3.27 -11.65 9.04
C THR A 284 3.41 -10.19 9.44
N SER A 285 3.67 -9.31 8.47
CA SER A 285 3.77 -7.87 8.72
C SER A 285 3.64 -7.09 7.42
N MET A 286 3.12 -5.87 7.51
CA MET A 286 3.03 -4.93 6.42
C MET A 286 3.58 -3.57 6.85
N ARG A 287 4.29 -2.91 5.93
CA ARG A 287 4.51 -1.47 5.95
C ARG A 287 4.02 -0.85 4.65
N SER A 288 3.19 0.18 4.73
CA SER A 288 2.71 0.92 3.56
C SER A 288 3.01 2.40 3.71
N ILE A 289 3.69 2.97 2.72
CA ILE A 289 4.06 4.37 2.69
C ILE A 289 3.35 5.04 1.52
N PHE A 290 2.63 6.12 1.80
CA PHE A 290 1.96 6.95 0.81
C PHE A 290 2.63 8.32 0.77
N TRP A 291 3.01 8.77 -0.42
CA TRP A 291 3.48 10.12 -0.69
C TRP A 291 2.41 10.87 -1.49
N ILE A 292 1.80 11.86 -0.86
CA ILE A 292 0.78 12.72 -1.47
C ILE A 292 1.47 14.01 -1.91
N HIS A 293 1.72 14.12 -3.21
CA HIS A 293 2.44 15.24 -3.80
C HIS A 293 1.48 16.29 -4.35
N LYS A 294 1.74 17.55 -3.99
CA LYS A 294 1.27 18.71 -4.75
C LYS A 294 2.37 19.08 -5.72
N VAL A 295 2.12 18.97 -7.02
CA VAL A 295 3.09 19.35 -8.06
C VAL A 295 2.58 20.54 -8.85
N LYS A 296 3.50 21.29 -9.45
CA LYS A 296 3.15 22.46 -10.26
C LYS A 296 2.19 22.07 -11.39
N GLY A 297 1.01 22.68 -11.40
CA GLY A 297 0.03 22.51 -12.48
C GLY A 297 0.10 23.62 -13.54
N ASN A 298 -0.98 23.74 -14.30
CA ASN A 298 -1.09 24.72 -15.41
C ASN A 298 -1.21 26.18 -14.92
N SER A 299 -1.56 26.40 -13.65
CA SER A 299 -1.60 27.71 -13.02
C SER A 299 -1.17 27.62 -11.56
N PRO A 300 -0.65 28.71 -10.95
CA PRO A 300 -0.26 28.73 -9.54
C PRO A 300 -1.36 28.26 -8.58
N ASP A 301 -2.63 28.56 -8.88
CA ASP A 301 -3.77 28.25 -8.01
C ASP A 301 -4.39 26.86 -8.27
N LYS A 302 -3.82 26.06 -9.18
CA LYS A 302 -4.33 24.73 -9.53
C LYS A 302 -3.18 23.73 -9.63
N PRO A 303 -2.61 23.30 -8.49
CA PRO A 303 -1.61 22.23 -8.48
C PRO A 303 -2.23 20.93 -9.01
N ARG A 304 -1.39 20.10 -9.63
CA ARG A 304 -1.73 18.69 -9.89
C ARG A 304 -1.44 17.88 -8.64
N MET A 305 -2.24 16.85 -8.41
CA MET A 305 -2.11 15.96 -7.26
C MET A 305 -1.63 14.61 -7.74
N LEU A 306 -0.45 14.17 -7.27
CA LEU A 306 0.07 12.84 -7.52
C LEU A 306 0.10 12.04 -6.23
N LEU A 307 -0.32 10.79 -6.29
CA LEU A 307 -0.22 9.83 -5.19
C LEU A 307 0.76 8.73 -5.59
N GLN A 308 1.84 8.61 -4.84
CA GLN A 308 2.73 7.46 -4.92
C GLN A 308 2.55 6.61 -3.67
N TYR A 309 2.59 5.29 -3.81
CA TYR A 309 2.71 4.42 -2.65
C TYR A 309 3.68 3.28 -2.90
N ALA A 310 4.21 2.77 -1.80
CA ALA A 310 4.92 1.51 -1.72
C ALA A 310 4.35 0.71 -0.55
N GLN A 311 3.79 -0.45 -0.85
CA GLN A 311 3.28 -1.40 0.14
C GLN A 311 4.20 -2.62 0.15
N PHE A 312 4.72 -2.92 1.32
CA PHE A 312 5.65 -4.00 1.58
C PHE A 312 4.99 -4.97 2.57
N VAL A 313 4.72 -6.19 2.14
CA VAL A 313 4.16 -7.27 2.96
C VAL A 313 5.19 -8.39 3.05
N PHE A 314 5.47 -8.89 4.25
CA PHE A 314 6.26 -10.12 4.40
C PHE A 314 5.33 -11.32 4.36
N LEU A 315 5.58 -12.22 3.41
CA LEU A 315 5.02 -13.56 3.38
C LEU A 315 6.06 -14.53 3.93
N ASP A 316 5.72 -15.28 4.95
CA ASP A 316 6.63 -16.21 5.61
C ASP A 316 6.29 -17.64 5.16
N PHE A 317 7.21 -18.27 4.41
CA PHE A 317 7.10 -19.66 3.99
C PHE A 317 8.48 -20.26 3.73
N PHE A 318 8.53 -21.59 3.80
CA PHE A 318 9.73 -22.44 3.81
C PHE A 318 10.66 -22.24 5.01
N PRO A 319 11.24 -23.33 5.54
CA PRO A 319 12.21 -23.23 6.62
C PRO A 319 13.39 -22.34 6.24
N ARG A 320 13.86 -21.54 7.20
CA ARG A 320 15.10 -20.78 7.03
C ARG A 320 16.27 -21.68 6.74
N GLY A 321 17.18 -21.19 5.89
CA GLY A 321 18.43 -21.87 5.58
C GLY A 321 19.65 -21.23 6.23
N ASP A 322 19.50 -20.10 6.93
CA ASP A 322 20.59 -19.31 7.50
C ASP A 322 21.00 -19.73 8.93
N GLY A 323 20.42 -20.82 9.44
CA GLY A 323 20.67 -21.31 10.80
C GLY A 323 19.86 -20.62 11.89
N SER A 324 19.05 -19.60 11.57
CA SER A 324 18.11 -19.00 12.51
C SER A 324 16.78 -19.76 12.55
N PRO A 325 16.03 -19.75 13.67
CA PRO A 325 14.71 -20.35 13.74
C PRO A 325 13.69 -19.58 12.89
N GLY A 326 12.61 -20.25 12.48
CA GLY A 326 11.48 -19.65 11.76
C GLY A 326 11.49 -19.96 10.26
N LEU A 327 10.78 -19.13 9.50
CA LEU A 327 10.61 -19.26 8.05
C LEU A 327 11.38 -18.16 7.29
N ILE A 328 11.63 -18.41 6.01
CA ILE A 328 12.14 -17.38 5.10
C ILE A 328 11.05 -16.34 4.96
N ARG A 329 11.44 -15.07 5.02
CA ARG A 329 10.53 -13.93 4.86
C ARG A 329 10.69 -13.40 3.44
N TRP A 330 9.60 -13.41 2.68
CA TRP A 330 9.57 -13.05 1.28
C TRP A 330 8.84 -11.72 1.12
N PRO A 331 9.53 -10.65 0.68
CA PRO A 331 8.87 -9.41 0.36
C PRO A 331 7.89 -9.58 -0.81
N HIS A 332 6.62 -9.33 -0.55
CA HIS A 332 5.61 -8.99 -1.54
C HIS A 332 5.49 -7.46 -1.58
N ILE A 333 5.88 -6.85 -2.69
CA ILE A 333 5.93 -5.39 -2.81
C ILE A 333 5.05 -4.94 -3.96
N SER A 334 4.18 -3.97 -3.68
CA SER A 334 3.36 -3.27 -4.67
C SER A 334 3.70 -1.78 -4.65
N ILE A 335 3.89 -1.19 -5.82
CA ILE A 335 4.15 0.24 -5.98
C ILE A 335 3.23 0.83 -7.04
N ASN A 336 2.82 2.09 -6.87
CA ASN A 336 2.08 2.80 -7.92
C ASN A 336 2.37 4.30 -7.91
N THR A 337 2.18 4.95 -9.06
CA THR A 337 2.07 6.41 -9.21
C THR A 337 0.77 6.73 -9.94
N MET A 338 -0.13 7.43 -9.26
CA MET A 338 -1.46 7.80 -9.74
C MET A 338 -1.65 9.31 -9.73
N GLU A 339 -2.60 9.80 -10.53
CA GLU A 339 -3.05 11.19 -10.49
C GLU A 339 -4.47 11.23 -9.92
N LYS A 340 -4.79 12.30 -9.20
CA LYS A 340 -6.15 12.54 -8.74
C LYS A 340 -7.02 12.94 -9.93
N VAL A 341 -8.10 12.21 -10.18
CA VAL A 341 -8.99 12.42 -11.33
C VAL A 341 -10.36 12.98 -10.94
N GLU A 342 -10.74 12.87 -9.67
CA GLU A 342 -12.00 13.38 -9.13
C GLU A 342 -11.83 13.78 -7.66
N ASP A 343 -12.37 14.94 -7.25
CA ASP A 343 -12.27 15.44 -5.86
C ASP A 343 -13.40 14.96 -4.95
N ASP A 344 -14.57 14.64 -5.52
CA ASP A 344 -15.76 14.20 -4.79
C ASP A 344 -16.42 13.02 -5.55
N PRO A 345 -15.80 11.83 -5.48
CA PRO A 345 -16.34 10.64 -6.12
C PRO A 345 -17.71 10.34 -5.55
N LYS A 346 -18.69 10.08 -6.43
CA LYS A 346 -19.99 9.57 -5.97
C LYS A 346 -19.76 8.30 -5.16
N PRO A 347 -20.44 8.11 -4.01
CA PRO A 347 -20.35 6.88 -3.24
C PRO A 347 -20.55 5.70 -4.17
N MET A 348 -19.63 4.73 -4.22
CA MET A 348 -19.76 3.60 -5.15
C MET A 348 -21.07 2.82 -4.93
N TYR A 349 -21.60 2.81 -3.70
CA TYR A 349 -22.92 2.26 -3.38
C TYR A 349 -24.10 3.05 -3.98
N ALA A 350 -23.92 4.33 -4.32
CA ALA A 350 -24.92 5.13 -5.02
C ALA A 350 -24.96 4.82 -6.52
N MET A 351 -23.86 4.35 -7.14
CA MET A 351 -23.83 3.96 -8.55
C MET A 351 -24.67 2.69 -8.84
N VAL A 352 -24.96 1.86 -7.83
CA VAL A 352 -25.82 0.67 -7.98
C VAL A 352 -27.31 1.02 -8.03
N ARG A 353 -27.73 2.20 -7.55
CA ARG A 353 -29.16 2.59 -7.57
C ARG A 353 -29.65 3.12 -8.93
N ASP A 354 -28.74 3.59 -9.78
CA ASP A 354 -29.08 4.07 -11.12
C ASP A 354 -29.02 2.96 -12.19
N GLY A 355 -28.44 1.80 -11.84
CA GLY A 355 -28.54 0.58 -12.63
C GLY A 355 -29.76 -0.22 -12.22
N LYS A 356 -30.81 -0.22 -13.05
CA LYS A 356 -31.90 -1.20 -12.93
C LYS A 356 -31.30 -2.60 -12.87
N PHE A 357 -31.38 -3.26 -11.72
CA PHE A 357 -31.30 -4.71 -11.64
C PHE A 357 -32.41 -5.28 -12.52
N ASP A 358 -32.05 -5.80 -13.70
CA ASP A 358 -32.95 -6.65 -14.47
C ASP A 358 -32.98 -8.01 -13.76
N SER A 359 -34.12 -8.32 -13.16
CA SER A 359 -34.35 -9.52 -12.35
C SER A 359 -34.49 -10.80 -13.19
N ASN A 360 -33.88 -10.86 -14.38
CA ASN A 360 -34.08 -11.94 -15.35
C ASN A 360 -32.80 -12.69 -15.75
N VAL A 361 -31.85 -12.87 -14.83
CA VAL A 361 -30.83 -13.91 -15.00
C VAL A 361 -30.71 -14.69 -13.69
N ALA A 362 -31.36 -15.84 -13.67
CA ALA A 362 -31.17 -16.92 -12.70
C ALA A 362 -30.01 -17.82 -13.13
#